data_AF-A0A178K438-F1
#
_entry.id   AF-A0A178K438-F1
#
_cell.length_a   1.000
_cell.length_b   1.000
_cell.length_c   1.000
_cell.angle_alpha   90.00
_cell.angle_beta   90.00
_cell.angle_gamma   90.00
#
_symmetry.space_group_name_H-M   'P 1'
#
loop_
_entity.id
_entity.type
_entity.pdbx_description
1 polymer ?
#
loop_
_entity_poly.entity_id
_entity_poly.type
_entity_poly.pdbx_seq_one_letter_code
_entity_poly.pdbx_strand_id
1 'polypeptide(L)'
;MLKKCLRQLGIIAAVSSLVACQADNKLDLESLQVAKVNKFNASSFGYVITEQENPLAIPEIFHDFHQLASSLIDQHWLANPKFIEQANSLKILFQSTELSEAQVFIDALDETTSQYASNIAKVNAIAQAKQLKINEQVAYYSESIDQLERQIRILKTPQDEYEQEITALSDAIQTERKRFTKLRNAFQSAFRELDSDDHPMAYDIRFSYIQQPRAMCSRFDEMRELITPFSDGCAYVNREELLQEIPAAYHSQAEKLIDHYAPQLWNSLIKLSGFFDTTYNTQFFPNNLRELYTKAKLELREKQSLSEQATIHSIEDYEFRLAKLKEQRLRQLPYGLIDENLRINTASRSFINYFERFAKQNEYSIYEPTIHFKQLIDDEVAVKNFTQAYAKQALSNYPMSLKFRVSGRGYYNIPEQDKAQGLVFDFTHSHRHLLLDGNQRGLPRIINCETPNIHNVDGVSLVEEIDRRLQAYILS
;
A
#
# COMPACT_ATOMS: atom_id res chain seq x y z
N MET A 1 6.01 0.45 -101.25
CA MET A 1 6.87 0.41 -100.04
C MET A 1 6.31 1.44 -99.07
N LEU A 2 5.46 1.12 -98.10
CA LEU A 2 5.52 -0.02 -97.16
C LEU A 2 6.91 -0.09 -96.52
N LYS A 3 6.93 0.05 -95.19
CA LYS A 3 8.08 -0.02 -94.26
C LYS A 3 8.76 1.32 -93.93
N LYS A 4 8.05 2.12 -93.14
CA LYS A 4 8.55 2.65 -91.84
C LYS A 4 7.40 3.30 -91.03
N CYS A 5 6.15 2.87 -91.23
CA CYS A 5 5.45 2.15 -90.14
C CYS A 5 6.37 1.13 -89.44
N LEU A 6 6.72 1.35 -88.15
CA LEU A 6 6.85 0.31 -87.09
C LEU A 6 7.66 0.69 -85.83
N ARG A 7 8.16 1.93 -85.64
CA ARG A 7 8.90 2.26 -84.38
C ARG A 7 8.34 3.37 -83.50
N GLN A 8 7.25 4.06 -83.88
CA GLN A 8 6.55 4.98 -82.97
C GLN A 8 5.10 4.58 -82.67
N LEU A 9 4.61 3.49 -83.26
CA LEU A 9 3.30 2.89 -82.97
C LEU A 9 3.31 1.89 -81.79
N GLY A 10 4.45 1.73 -81.10
CA GLY A 10 4.61 0.78 -79.99
C GLY A 10 4.63 1.40 -78.58
N ILE A 11 4.61 2.72 -78.43
CA ILE A 11 4.79 3.37 -77.11
C ILE A 11 3.59 4.24 -76.69
N ILE A 12 2.79 4.75 -77.64
CA ILE A 12 1.61 5.57 -77.27
C ILE A 12 0.38 4.71 -76.96
N ALA A 13 0.28 3.50 -77.50
CA ALA A 13 -0.79 2.56 -77.16
C ALA A 13 -0.54 1.80 -75.83
N ALA A 14 0.61 2.01 -75.19
CA ALA A 14 0.98 1.36 -73.92
C ALA A 14 0.93 2.32 -72.72
N VAL A 15 0.67 3.63 -72.92
CA VAL A 15 0.55 4.61 -71.82
C VAL A 15 -0.89 5.06 -71.59
N SER A 16 -1.79 4.90 -72.57
CA SER A 16 -3.23 5.18 -72.41
C SER A 16 -4.06 3.98 -71.92
N SER A 17 -3.45 2.82 -71.67
CA SER A 17 -4.06 1.64 -71.06
C SER A 17 -3.58 1.37 -69.63
N LEU A 18 -2.92 2.33 -68.98
CA LEU A 18 -2.39 2.24 -67.60
C LEU A 18 -3.02 3.25 -66.62
N VAL A 19 -4.24 3.71 -66.92
CA VAL A 19 -5.18 4.17 -65.89
C VAL A 19 -6.40 3.28 -66.04
N ALA A 20 -6.34 2.11 -65.42
CA ALA A 20 -7.52 1.28 -65.22
C ALA A 20 -8.59 2.16 -64.56
N CYS A 21 -9.81 2.15 -65.13
CA CYS A 21 -10.99 2.82 -64.59
C CYS A 21 -11.14 2.53 -63.10
N GLN A 22 -10.84 3.49 -62.24
CA GLN A 22 -11.57 3.60 -60.98
C GLN A 22 -13.01 3.89 -61.36
N ALA A 23 -13.93 2.97 -61.08
CA ALA A 23 -15.34 3.20 -61.29
C ALA A 23 -15.78 4.34 -60.36
N ASP A 24 -16.20 5.48 -60.91
CA ASP A 24 -16.72 6.59 -60.11
C ASP A 24 -17.97 6.13 -59.34
N ASN A 25 -17.86 6.05 -58.02
CA ASN A 25 -19.00 5.79 -57.16
C ASN A 25 -19.88 7.05 -57.05
N LYS A 26 -21.18 6.86 -56.86
CA LYS A 26 -22.16 7.96 -56.83
C LYS A 26 -23.21 7.73 -55.75
N LEU A 27 -23.75 8.80 -55.21
CA LEU A 27 -24.84 8.84 -54.24
C LEU A 27 -26.01 9.66 -54.83
N ASP A 28 -27.22 9.10 -54.82
CA ASP A 28 -28.44 9.77 -55.25
C ASP A 28 -29.01 10.62 -54.12
N LEU A 29 -28.47 11.84 -54.01
CA LEU A 29 -28.87 12.85 -53.02
C LEU A 29 -30.35 13.24 -53.13
N GLU A 30 -30.98 13.08 -54.29
CA GLU A 30 -32.40 13.40 -54.48
C GLU A 30 -33.28 12.32 -53.85
N SER A 31 -32.97 11.04 -54.11
CA SER A 31 -33.68 9.91 -53.48
C SER A 31 -33.53 9.90 -51.95
N LEU A 32 -32.39 10.37 -51.46
CA LEU A 32 -32.06 10.46 -50.03
C LEU A 32 -32.51 11.80 -49.41
N GLN A 33 -33.12 12.69 -50.19
CA GLN A 33 -33.66 13.99 -49.77
C GLN A 33 -32.64 14.93 -49.09
N VAL A 34 -31.33 14.77 -49.33
CA VAL A 34 -30.27 15.42 -48.53
C VAL A 34 -30.16 16.94 -48.78
N ALA A 35 -30.53 17.42 -49.97
CA ALA A 35 -30.94 18.79 -50.33
C ALA A 35 -30.84 18.95 -51.87
N LYS A 36 -31.59 19.90 -52.46
CA LYS A 36 -31.48 20.23 -53.90
C LYS A 36 -30.06 20.72 -54.24
N VAL A 37 -29.47 20.10 -55.26
CA VAL A 37 -28.10 20.18 -55.81
C VAL A 37 -27.42 21.58 -55.82
N ASN A 38 -28.18 22.68 -55.75
CA ASN A 38 -27.66 24.04 -55.87
C ASN A 38 -27.02 24.64 -54.59
N LYS A 39 -27.10 23.98 -53.42
CA LYS A 39 -26.43 24.41 -52.17
C LYS A 39 -25.18 23.60 -51.81
N PHE A 40 -24.87 22.56 -52.57
CA PHE A 40 -23.82 21.58 -52.29
C PHE A 40 -22.41 22.00 -52.78
N ASN A 41 -22.11 23.30 -52.79
CA ASN A 41 -20.81 23.82 -53.23
C ASN A 41 -19.66 23.58 -52.22
N ALA A 42 -19.97 23.02 -51.05
CA ALA A 42 -18.97 22.63 -50.07
C ALA A 42 -18.82 21.11 -50.02
N SER A 43 -17.58 20.64 -49.96
CA SER A 43 -17.27 19.21 -49.94
C SER A 43 -17.80 18.56 -48.66
N SER A 44 -18.80 17.68 -48.80
CA SER A 44 -19.16 16.72 -47.76
C SER A 44 -18.06 15.67 -47.64
N PHE A 45 -17.95 15.05 -46.47
CA PHE A 45 -16.94 14.03 -46.19
C PHE A 45 -17.60 12.68 -45.96
N GLY A 46 -16.84 11.62 -46.16
CA GLY A 46 -17.20 10.30 -45.70
C GLY A 46 -16.03 9.60 -45.01
N TYR A 47 -16.38 8.64 -44.17
CA TYR A 47 -15.49 7.88 -43.30
C TYR A 47 -15.69 6.39 -43.58
N VAL A 48 -14.58 5.66 -43.74
CA VAL A 48 -14.57 4.21 -43.94
C VAL A 48 -14.51 3.51 -42.59
N ILE A 49 -15.51 2.69 -42.27
CA ILE A 49 -15.53 1.87 -41.06
C ILE A 49 -14.73 0.60 -41.31
N THR A 50 -13.86 0.24 -40.36
CA THR A 50 -13.10 -1.01 -40.32
C THR A 50 -13.28 -1.68 -38.96
N GLU A 51 -12.71 -2.88 -38.77
CA GLU A 51 -12.66 -3.53 -37.45
C GLU A 51 -11.94 -2.67 -36.39
N GLN A 52 -10.92 -1.91 -36.79
CA GLN A 52 -10.08 -1.13 -35.88
C GLN A 52 -10.56 0.32 -35.71
N GLU A 53 -11.28 0.86 -36.69
CA GLU A 53 -11.61 2.28 -36.77
C GLU A 53 -13.09 2.47 -37.11
N ASN A 54 -13.85 3.05 -36.19
CA ASN A 54 -15.27 3.35 -36.37
C ASN A 54 -15.62 4.68 -35.69
N PRO A 55 -16.03 5.72 -36.43
CA PRO A 55 -16.34 7.03 -35.84
C PRO A 55 -17.56 7.01 -34.92
N LEU A 56 -18.40 5.97 -34.97
CA LEU A 56 -19.59 5.80 -34.10
C LEU A 56 -19.36 4.89 -32.90
N ALA A 57 -18.19 4.27 -32.77
CA ALA A 57 -17.84 3.45 -31.62
C ALA A 57 -17.51 4.33 -30.41
N ILE A 58 -17.86 3.85 -29.21
CA ILE A 58 -17.44 4.48 -27.96
C ILE A 58 -15.95 4.16 -27.77
N PRO A 59 -15.06 5.17 -27.71
CA PRO A 59 -13.64 4.94 -27.50
C PRO A 59 -13.35 4.31 -26.13
N GLU A 60 -12.24 3.57 -26.02
CA GLU A 60 -11.81 2.93 -24.76
C GLU A 60 -11.64 3.96 -23.63
N ILE A 61 -11.13 5.16 -23.93
CA ILE A 61 -11.00 6.24 -22.95
C ILE A 61 -12.32 6.62 -22.26
N PHE A 62 -13.48 6.48 -22.93
CA PHE A 62 -14.79 6.72 -22.31
C PHE A 62 -15.23 5.58 -21.39
N HIS A 63 -14.81 4.35 -21.66
CA HIS A 63 -14.98 3.21 -20.75
C HIS A 63 -14.18 3.45 -19.47
N ASP A 64 -12.93 3.90 -19.61
CA ASP A 64 -12.08 4.23 -18.47
C ASP A 64 -12.61 5.41 -17.66
N PHE A 65 -13.11 6.47 -18.31
CA PHE A 65 -13.77 7.59 -17.65
C PHE A 65 -14.93 7.10 -16.78
N HIS A 66 -15.87 6.35 -17.35
CA HIS A 66 -17.04 5.86 -16.64
C HIS A 66 -16.63 4.96 -15.45
N GLN A 67 -15.76 3.97 -15.68
CA GLN A 67 -15.34 3.04 -14.62
C GLN A 67 -14.63 3.75 -13.46
N LEU A 68 -13.70 4.66 -13.76
CA LEU A 68 -12.96 5.39 -12.72
C LEU A 68 -13.83 6.42 -12.02
N ALA A 69 -14.71 7.12 -12.74
CA ALA A 69 -15.63 8.10 -12.15
C ALA A 69 -16.60 7.41 -11.17
N SER A 70 -17.26 6.32 -11.58
CA SER A 70 -18.13 5.54 -10.68
C SER A 70 -17.36 5.01 -9.49
N SER A 71 -16.16 4.45 -9.70
CA SER A 71 -15.32 3.94 -8.59
C SER A 71 -14.92 5.03 -7.58
N LEU A 72 -14.69 6.25 -8.05
CA LEU A 72 -14.33 7.41 -7.22
C LEU A 72 -15.55 7.96 -6.46
N ILE A 73 -16.72 8.03 -7.11
CA ILE A 73 -17.93 8.69 -6.60
C ILE A 73 -18.79 7.76 -5.73
N ASP A 74 -18.90 6.48 -6.07
CA ASP A 74 -19.85 5.56 -5.42
C ASP A 74 -19.35 5.01 -4.08
N GLN A 75 -18.06 5.18 -3.79
CA GLN A 75 -17.46 4.76 -2.53
C GLN A 75 -17.20 5.96 -1.63
N HIS A 76 -17.43 5.78 -0.33
CA HIS A 76 -17.02 6.80 0.64
C HIS A 76 -15.49 6.98 0.57
N TRP A 77 -15.03 8.22 0.46
CA TRP A 77 -13.62 8.58 0.24
C TRP A 77 -12.65 8.03 1.30
N LEU A 78 -13.08 7.82 2.56
CA LEU A 78 -12.28 7.12 3.59
C LEU A 78 -12.19 5.61 3.41
N ALA A 79 -13.19 4.99 2.79
CA ALA A 79 -13.23 3.55 2.57
C ALA A 79 -12.51 3.14 1.28
N ASN A 80 -12.27 4.09 0.37
CA ASN A 80 -11.64 3.85 -0.92
C ASN A 80 -10.10 3.89 -0.80
N PRO A 81 -9.39 2.74 -0.88
CA PRO A 81 -7.94 2.70 -0.75
C PRO A 81 -7.20 3.32 -1.95
N LYS A 82 -7.88 3.50 -3.09
CA LYS A 82 -7.33 4.02 -4.34
C LYS A 82 -7.82 5.42 -4.67
N PHE A 83 -8.39 6.14 -3.70
CA PHE A 83 -9.04 7.43 -3.92
C PHE A 83 -8.18 8.42 -4.73
N ILE A 84 -6.94 8.65 -4.28
CA ILE A 84 -5.98 9.55 -4.94
C ILE A 84 -5.51 9.01 -6.30
N GLU A 85 -5.28 7.69 -6.41
CA GLU A 85 -4.89 7.05 -7.67
C GLU A 85 -5.97 7.23 -8.74
N GLN A 86 -7.24 7.03 -8.37
CA GLN A 86 -8.39 7.17 -9.27
C GLN A 86 -8.61 8.63 -9.69
N ALA A 87 -8.55 9.58 -8.75
CA ALA A 87 -8.69 11.00 -9.06
C ALA A 87 -7.59 11.48 -10.04
N ASN A 88 -6.34 11.06 -9.80
CA ASN A 88 -5.22 11.38 -10.69
C ASN A 88 -5.33 10.68 -12.05
N SER A 89 -5.79 9.43 -12.08
CA SER A 89 -5.98 8.69 -13.34
C SER A 89 -7.05 9.37 -14.21
N LEU A 90 -8.19 9.76 -13.63
CA LEU A 90 -9.21 10.55 -14.31
C LEU A 90 -8.65 11.87 -14.85
N LYS A 91 -7.84 12.56 -14.04
CA LYS A 91 -7.19 13.81 -14.46
C LYS A 91 -6.32 13.60 -15.69
N ILE A 92 -5.50 12.54 -15.69
CA ILE A 92 -4.64 12.19 -16.83
C ILE A 92 -5.48 11.87 -18.07
N LEU A 93 -6.59 11.14 -17.91
CA LEU A 93 -7.50 10.85 -19.03
C LEU A 93 -8.08 12.15 -19.62
N PHE A 94 -8.57 13.07 -18.80
CA PHE A 94 -9.07 14.36 -19.27
C PHE A 94 -7.97 15.20 -19.94
N GLN A 95 -6.75 15.17 -19.41
CA GLN A 95 -5.61 15.85 -20.03
C GLN A 95 -5.25 15.25 -21.39
N SER A 96 -5.35 13.92 -21.54
CA SER A 96 -4.99 13.21 -22.77
C SER A 96 -5.93 13.50 -23.95
N THR A 97 -7.12 14.05 -23.70
CA THR A 97 -8.00 14.48 -24.79
C THR A 97 -7.52 15.77 -25.46
N GLU A 98 -6.65 16.55 -24.80
CA GLU A 98 -6.17 17.85 -25.30
C GLU A 98 -7.31 18.85 -25.61
N LEU A 99 -8.42 18.78 -24.85
CA LEU A 99 -9.59 19.63 -25.03
C LEU A 99 -9.65 20.72 -23.95
N SER A 100 -9.95 21.96 -24.34
CA SER A 100 -10.18 23.05 -23.38
C SER A 100 -11.37 22.81 -22.47
N GLU A 101 -12.40 22.14 -22.99
CA GLU A 101 -13.65 21.80 -22.30
C GLU A 101 -13.43 20.78 -21.19
N ALA A 102 -12.33 20.02 -21.23
CA ALA A 102 -11.94 19.10 -20.17
C ALA A 102 -11.42 19.81 -18.90
N GLN A 103 -11.05 21.09 -19.00
CA GLN A 103 -10.38 21.83 -17.90
C GLN A 103 -11.26 21.93 -16.65
N VAL A 104 -12.58 22.09 -16.81
CA VAL A 104 -13.50 22.19 -15.65
C VAL A 104 -13.50 20.90 -14.81
N PHE A 105 -13.39 19.74 -15.46
CA PHE A 105 -13.29 18.45 -14.78
C PHE A 105 -11.92 18.26 -14.13
N ILE A 106 -10.84 18.70 -14.80
CA ILE A 106 -9.48 18.68 -14.26
C ILE A 106 -9.39 19.52 -12.98
N ASP A 107 -9.93 20.74 -13.01
CA ASP A 107 -9.93 21.65 -11.86
C ASP A 107 -10.72 21.05 -10.68
N ALA A 108 -11.87 20.42 -10.96
CA ALA A 108 -12.65 19.74 -9.93
C ALA A 108 -11.93 18.52 -9.33
N LEU A 109 -11.17 17.77 -10.12
CA LEU A 109 -10.35 16.65 -9.62
C LEU A 109 -9.16 17.13 -8.78
N ASP A 110 -8.58 18.29 -9.13
CA ASP A 110 -7.55 18.95 -8.33
C ASP A 110 -8.11 19.43 -6.99
N GLU A 111 -9.33 19.99 -7.00
CA GLU A 111 -10.06 20.33 -5.78
C GLU A 111 -10.37 19.07 -4.95
N THR A 112 -10.84 17.99 -5.57
CA THR A 112 -11.10 16.70 -4.90
C THR A 112 -9.86 16.19 -4.18
N THR A 113 -8.71 16.23 -4.85
CA THR A 113 -7.43 15.80 -4.27
C THR A 113 -6.99 16.68 -3.11
N SER A 114 -7.10 18.00 -3.27
CA SER A 114 -6.77 18.99 -2.24
C SER A 114 -7.66 18.84 -0.99
N GLN A 115 -8.96 18.68 -1.20
CA GLN A 115 -9.92 18.52 -0.11
C GLN A 115 -9.74 17.20 0.63
N TYR A 116 -9.45 16.11 -0.10
CA TYR A 116 -9.08 14.84 0.51
C TYR A 116 -7.86 14.99 1.43
N ALA A 117 -6.78 15.62 0.95
CA ALA A 117 -5.56 15.82 1.73
C ALA A 117 -5.84 16.63 3.02
N SER A 118 -6.63 17.70 2.91
CA SER A 118 -7.07 18.52 4.04
C SER A 118 -7.90 17.73 5.06
N ASN A 119 -8.83 16.90 4.57
CA ASN A 119 -9.70 16.09 5.42
C ASN A 119 -8.93 14.97 6.13
N ILE A 120 -7.97 14.32 5.47
CA ILE A 120 -7.18 13.22 6.05
C ILE A 120 -6.37 13.70 7.25
N ALA A 121 -5.83 14.92 7.24
CA ALA A 121 -5.14 15.48 8.40
C ALA A 121 -6.06 15.53 9.64
N LYS A 122 -7.31 15.98 9.46
CA LYS A 122 -8.33 16.03 10.54
C LYS A 122 -8.73 14.64 11.01
N VAL A 123 -8.97 13.73 10.07
CA VAL A 123 -9.30 12.32 10.36
C VAL A 123 -8.21 11.68 11.19
N ASN A 124 -6.94 11.85 10.80
CA ASN A 124 -5.80 11.30 11.52
C ASN A 124 -5.68 11.87 12.93
N ALA A 125 -5.89 13.19 13.12
CA ALA A 125 -5.88 13.79 14.44
C ALA A 125 -6.97 13.20 15.36
N ILE A 126 -8.20 13.03 14.84
CA ILE A 126 -9.31 12.43 15.58
C ILE A 126 -9.04 10.95 15.87
N ALA A 127 -8.54 10.20 14.88
CA ALA A 127 -8.18 8.79 15.04
C ALA A 127 -7.09 8.61 16.09
N GLN A 128 -6.06 9.44 16.10
CA GLN A 128 -4.99 9.42 17.11
C GLN A 128 -5.54 9.73 18.51
N ALA A 129 -6.36 10.77 18.66
CA ALA A 129 -6.98 11.09 19.95
C ALA A 129 -7.86 9.95 20.47
N LYS A 130 -8.60 9.27 19.57
CA LYS A 130 -9.40 8.09 19.92
C LYS A 130 -8.51 6.88 20.25
N GLN A 131 -7.42 6.69 19.52
CA GLN A 131 -6.44 5.63 19.76
C GLN A 131 -5.84 5.73 21.16
N LEU A 132 -5.47 6.94 21.61
CA LEU A 132 -4.92 7.15 22.95
C LEU A 132 -5.89 6.65 24.04
N LYS A 133 -7.17 7.01 23.93
CA LYS A 133 -8.20 6.55 24.88
C LYS A 133 -8.38 5.03 24.86
N ILE A 134 -8.29 4.41 23.68
CA ILE A 134 -8.35 2.95 23.56
C ILE A 134 -7.11 2.31 24.16
N ASN A 135 -5.92 2.86 23.92
CA ASN A 135 -4.67 2.37 24.49
C ASN A 135 -4.71 2.41 26.02
N GLU A 136 -5.22 3.50 26.62
CA GLU A 136 -5.43 3.61 28.06
C GLU A 136 -6.37 2.52 28.59
N GLN A 137 -7.50 2.28 27.90
CA GLN A 137 -8.43 1.22 28.27
C GLN A 137 -7.81 -0.18 28.14
N VAL A 138 -7.09 -0.43 27.06
CA VAL A 138 -6.38 -1.71 26.82
C VAL A 138 -5.33 -1.92 27.92
N ALA A 139 -4.52 -0.90 28.23
CA ALA A 139 -3.52 -0.96 29.28
C ALA A 139 -4.15 -1.24 30.65
N TYR A 140 -5.22 -0.51 31.01
CA TYR A 140 -5.97 -0.74 32.25
C TYR A 140 -6.46 -2.19 32.36
N TYR A 141 -7.09 -2.72 31.31
CA TYR A 141 -7.59 -4.08 31.33
C TYR A 141 -6.46 -5.11 31.38
N SER A 142 -5.39 -4.94 30.61
CA SER A 142 -4.24 -5.85 30.64
C SER A 142 -3.59 -5.87 32.02
N GLU A 143 -3.28 -4.72 32.60
CA GLU A 143 -2.66 -4.63 33.93
C GLU A 143 -3.55 -5.24 35.02
N SER A 144 -4.86 -4.92 34.99
CA SER A 144 -5.80 -5.43 35.98
C SER A 144 -6.04 -6.95 35.84
N ILE A 145 -6.06 -7.47 34.61
CA ILE A 145 -6.16 -8.92 34.34
C ILE A 145 -4.89 -9.62 34.84
N ASP A 146 -3.71 -9.12 34.45
CA ASP A 146 -2.41 -9.72 34.82
C ASP A 146 -2.23 -9.72 36.34
N GLN A 147 -2.65 -8.65 37.02
CA GLN A 147 -2.63 -8.55 38.47
C GLN A 147 -3.53 -9.61 39.12
N LEU A 148 -4.79 -9.75 38.66
CA LEU A 148 -5.72 -10.75 39.19
C LEU A 148 -5.24 -12.17 38.92
N GLU A 149 -4.72 -12.46 37.72
CA GLU A 149 -4.16 -13.76 37.37
C GLU A 149 -2.94 -14.12 38.24
N ARG A 150 -2.06 -13.15 38.49
CA ARG A 150 -0.95 -13.30 39.45
C ARG A 150 -1.46 -13.60 40.85
N GLN A 151 -2.41 -12.82 41.37
CA GLN A 151 -2.96 -13.00 42.72
C GLN A 151 -3.62 -14.37 42.88
N ILE A 152 -4.41 -14.80 41.88
CA ILE A 152 -5.02 -16.14 41.86
C ILE A 152 -3.94 -17.22 41.87
N ARG A 153 -2.90 -17.10 41.03
CA ARG A 153 -1.77 -18.04 41.02
C ARG A 153 -1.11 -18.13 42.40
N ILE A 154 -0.80 -16.99 43.00
CA ILE A 154 -0.14 -16.91 44.32
C ILE A 154 -0.99 -17.56 45.42
N LEU A 155 -2.30 -17.30 45.42
CA LEU A 155 -3.22 -17.87 46.40
C LEU A 155 -3.40 -19.39 46.21
N LYS A 156 -3.46 -19.87 44.96
CA LYS A 156 -3.60 -21.30 44.64
C LYS A 156 -2.38 -22.14 44.98
N THR A 157 -1.18 -21.61 44.79
CA THR A 157 0.06 -22.32 45.15
C THR A 157 0.15 -22.47 46.67
N PRO A 158 0.27 -23.70 47.22
CA PRO A 158 0.43 -23.93 48.65
C PRO A 158 1.61 -23.14 49.26
N GLN A 159 1.49 -22.73 50.52
CA GLN A 159 2.56 -21.96 51.17
C GLN A 159 3.87 -22.78 51.28
N ASP A 160 3.74 -24.06 51.63
CA ASP A 160 4.86 -25.00 51.76
C ASP A 160 5.69 -25.11 50.46
N GLU A 161 5.06 -24.97 49.28
CA GLU A 161 5.78 -25.00 48.01
C GLU A 161 6.72 -23.79 47.87
N TYR A 162 6.28 -22.58 48.25
CA TYR A 162 7.14 -21.40 48.26
C TYR A 162 8.27 -21.52 49.29
N GLU A 163 7.99 -22.07 50.47
CA GLU A 163 8.99 -22.27 51.53
C GLU A 163 10.06 -23.29 51.11
N GLN A 164 9.63 -24.38 50.45
CA GLN A 164 10.53 -25.38 49.86
C GLN A 164 11.38 -24.77 48.75
N GLU A 165 10.79 -23.98 47.85
CA GLU A 165 11.53 -23.30 46.77
C GLU A 165 12.57 -22.32 47.33
N ILE A 166 12.19 -21.49 48.31
CA ILE A 166 13.11 -20.55 48.98
C ILE A 166 14.26 -21.29 49.65
N THR A 167 13.99 -22.43 50.30
CA THR A 167 15.01 -23.27 50.94
C THR A 167 15.96 -23.85 49.89
N ALA A 168 15.42 -24.45 48.83
CA ALA A 168 16.22 -25.01 47.74
C ALA A 168 17.08 -23.95 47.04
N LEU A 169 16.53 -22.76 46.78
CA LEU A 169 17.26 -21.63 46.20
C LEU A 169 18.33 -21.10 47.17
N SER A 170 18.04 -21.03 48.46
CA SER A 170 19.03 -20.65 49.49
C SER A 170 20.22 -21.61 49.52
N ASP A 171 19.96 -22.91 49.48
CA ASP A 171 20.99 -23.95 49.47
C ASP A 171 21.81 -23.92 48.18
N ALA A 172 21.14 -23.70 47.03
CA ALA A 172 21.79 -23.51 45.74
C ALA A 172 22.69 -22.26 45.74
N ILE A 173 22.21 -21.14 46.29
CA ILE A 173 23.00 -19.90 46.47
C ILE A 173 24.21 -20.17 47.36
N GLN A 174 24.05 -20.87 48.49
CA GLN A 174 25.15 -21.17 49.40
C GLN A 174 26.19 -22.07 48.72
N THR A 175 25.75 -23.07 47.98
CA THR A 175 26.60 -24.01 47.24
C THR A 175 27.38 -23.29 46.14
N GLU A 176 26.71 -22.48 45.33
CA GLU A 176 27.35 -21.73 44.25
C GLU A 176 28.28 -20.63 44.81
N ARG A 177 27.90 -19.97 45.90
CA ARG A 177 28.78 -19.01 46.60
C ARG A 177 30.05 -19.67 47.13
N LYS A 178 29.93 -20.85 47.78
CA LYS A 178 31.10 -21.62 48.24
C LYS A 178 32.00 -22.01 47.06
N ARG A 179 31.41 -22.45 45.94
CA ARG A 179 32.13 -22.76 44.71
C ARG A 179 32.86 -21.54 44.16
N PHE A 180 32.18 -20.41 44.01
CA PHE A 180 32.76 -19.15 43.55
C PHE A 180 33.94 -18.71 44.44
N THR A 181 33.76 -18.70 45.76
CA THR A 181 34.83 -18.35 46.70
C THR A 181 36.01 -19.32 46.62
N LYS A 182 35.76 -20.63 46.51
CA LYS A 182 36.84 -21.61 46.35
C LYS A 182 37.62 -21.41 45.05
N LEU A 183 36.93 -21.17 43.93
CA LEU A 183 37.55 -20.88 42.64
C LEU A 183 38.39 -19.59 42.71
N ARG A 184 37.84 -18.53 43.31
CA ARG A 184 38.53 -17.25 43.44
C ARG A 184 39.78 -17.37 44.30
N ASN A 185 39.68 -18.03 45.45
CA ASN A 185 40.83 -18.22 46.33
C ASN A 185 41.90 -19.11 45.67
N ALA A 186 41.49 -20.18 44.97
CA ALA A 186 42.43 -21.03 44.23
C ALA A 186 43.15 -20.28 43.11
N PHE A 187 42.42 -19.41 42.38
CA PHE A 187 43.03 -18.51 41.41
C PHE A 187 44.05 -17.58 42.09
N GLN A 188 43.63 -16.84 43.13
CA GLN A 188 44.51 -15.89 43.85
C GLN A 188 45.76 -16.57 44.42
N SER A 189 45.64 -17.78 45.00
CA SER A 189 46.79 -18.53 45.51
C SER A 189 47.73 -18.97 44.39
N ALA A 190 47.20 -19.55 43.30
CA ALA A 190 48.02 -19.98 42.17
C ALA A 190 48.69 -18.80 41.46
N PHE A 191 48.04 -17.64 41.42
CA PHE A 191 48.59 -16.43 40.81
C PHE A 191 49.68 -15.79 41.68
N ARG A 192 49.51 -15.79 43.01
CA ARG A 192 50.55 -15.36 43.97
C ARG A 192 51.83 -16.17 43.91
N GLU A 193 51.75 -17.47 43.61
CA GLU A 193 52.94 -18.31 43.43
C GLU A 193 53.81 -17.88 42.22
N LEU A 194 53.26 -17.09 41.30
CA LEU A 194 53.96 -16.56 40.13
C LEU A 194 54.54 -15.15 40.35
N ASP A 195 54.25 -14.53 41.49
CA ASP A 195 54.75 -13.21 41.86
C ASP A 195 55.83 -13.30 42.95
N SER A 196 56.87 -12.48 42.83
CA SER A 196 57.93 -12.35 43.82
C SER A 196 57.63 -11.29 44.90
N ASP A 197 56.71 -10.36 44.63
CA ASP A 197 56.31 -9.28 45.53
C ASP A 197 54.83 -9.47 45.96
N ASP A 198 54.54 -9.42 47.26
CA ASP A 198 53.19 -9.71 47.79
C ASP A 198 52.22 -8.53 47.56
N HIS A 199 51.43 -8.59 46.48
CA HIS A 199 50.43 -7.57 46.12
C HIS A 199 48.98 -8.08 46.23
N PRO A 200 48.32 -8.00 47.40
CA PRO A 200 47.05 -8.67 47.65
C PRO A 200 45.83 -8.16 46.84
N MET A 201 45.91 -6.98 46.20
CA MET A 201 44.84 -6.40 45.36
C MET A 201 45.07 -6.58 43.84
N ALA A 202 46.23 -7.06 43.41
CA ALA A 202 46.61 -7.14 42.00
C ALA A 202 45.95 -8.30 41.21
N TYR A 203 45.38 -9.29 41.90
CA TYR A 203 44.95 -10.56 41.28
C TYR A 203 43.43 -10.80 41.29
N ASP A 204 42.60 -9.76 41.23
CA ASP A 204 41.16 -9.94 41.06
C ASP A 204 40.79 -9.97 39.58
N ILE A 205 40.19 -11.09 39.15
CA ILE A 205 39.62 -11.22 37.81
C ILE A 205 38.40 -10.30 37.69
N ARG A 206 38.45 -9.37 36.75
CA ARG A 206 37.34 -8.48 36.38
C ARG A 206 36.79 -8.89 35.01
N PHE A 207 35.48 -8.78 34.88
CA PHE A 207 34.76 -9.16 33.68
C PHE A 207 34.01 -7.97 33.09
N SER A 208 33.96 -7.91 31.77
CA SER A 208 33.10 -7.00 31.01
C SER A 208 32.27 -7.82 30.02
N TYR A 209 31.06 -7.36 29.70
CA TYR A 209 30.16 -8.05 28.78
C TYR A 209 29.62 -7.12 27.72
N ILE A 210 29.63 -7.55 26.46
CA ILE A 210 29.06 -6.79 25.34
C ILE A 210 28.11 -7.70 24.57
N GLN A 211 26.86 -7.28 24.43
CA GLN A 211 25.86 -7.99 23.65
C GLN A 211 26.06 -7.68 22.15
N GLN A 212 26.74 -8.58 21.44
CA GLN A 212 26.95 -8.51 19.99
C GLN A 212 27.15 -9.91 19.41
N PRO A 213 26.96 -10.11 18.09
CA PRO A 213 27.22 -11.40 17.47
C PRO A 213 28.65 -11.88 17.75
N ARG A 214 28.80 -13.16 18.08
CA ARG A 214 30.12 -13.74 18.44
C ARG A 214 31.19 -13.56 17.36
N ALA A 215 30.80 -13.51 16.09
CA ALA A 215 31.70 -13.23 14.97
C ALA A 215 32.38 -11.85 15.03
N MET A 216 31.84 -10.93 15.83
CA MET A 216 32.36 -9.58 16.07
C MET A 216 33.17 -9.47 17.38
N CYS A 217 33.31 -10.56 18.14
CA CYS A 217 34.19 -10.62 19.31
C CYS A 217 35.65 -10.82 18.85
N SER A 218 36.42 -9.73 18.75
CA SER A 218 37.83 -9.84 18.35
C SER A 218 38.81 -9.19 19.33
N ARG A 219 38.42 -8.07 19.97
CA ARG A 219 39.13 -7.35 21.06
C ARG A 219 38.27 -6.17 21.51
N PHE A 220 38.18 -5.91 22.82
CA PHE A 220 37.58 -4.67 23.36
C PHE A 220 38.48 -4.15 24.49
N ASP A 221 38.91 -2.90 24.39
CA ASP A 221 39.69 -2.19 25.43
C ASP A 221 40.92 -2.99 25.94
N GLU A 222 41.77 -3.44 25.01
CA GLU A 222 42.96 -4.29 25.26
C GLU A 222 42.68 -5.69 25.88
N MET A 223 41.44 -6.01 26.21
CA MET A 223 41.05 -7.31 26.75
C MET A 223 40.81 -8.35 25.64
N ARG A 224 41.30 -9.58 25.85
CA ARG A 224 40.97 -10.74 25.00
C ARG A 224 39.64 -11.36 25.44
N GLU A 225 38.87 -11.83 24.46
CA GLU A 225 37.61 -12.53 24.71
C GLU A 225 37.86 -13.79 25.56
N LEU A 226 37.06 -13.94 26.60
CA LEU A 226 36.88 -15.18 27.33
C LEU A 226 36.01 -16.12 26.48
N ILE A 227 36.57 -17.24 26.03
CA ILE A 227 35.80 -18.25 25.28
C ILE A 227 34.75 -18.85 26.23
N THR A 228 33.53 -18.32 26.16
CA THR A 228 32.37 -18.81 26.93
C THR A 228 31.45 -19.65 26.02
N PRO A 229 30.58 -20.50 26.58
CA PRO A 229 29.66 -21.33 25.80
C PRO A 229 28.47 -20.57 25.21
N PHE A 230 28.34 -19.26 25.46
CA PHE A 230 27.18 -18.47 25.03
C PHE A 230 27.35 -17.94 23.59
N SER A 231 26.25 -17.84 22.86
CA SER A 231 26.21 -17.34 21.47
C SER A 231 25.94 -15.84 21.36
N ASP A 232 25.37 -15.23 22.40
CA ASP A 232 24.69 -13.93 22.31
C ASP A 232 25.44 -12.79 23.02
N GLY A 233 26.77 -12.85 23.00
CA GLY A 233 27.62 -11.77 23.50
C GLY A 233 29.07 -12.19 23.74
N CYS A 234 29.93 -11.19 23.95
CA CYS A 234 31.34 -11.37 24.26
C CYS A 234 31.57 -11.10 25.75
N ALA A 235 32.16 -12.06 26.46
CA ALA A 235 32.69 -11.82 27.80
C ALA A 235 34.19 -11.51 27.67
N TYR A 236 34.64 -10.44 28.31
CA TYR A 236 36.05 -10.03 28.34
C TYR A 236 36.58 -10.17 29.75
N VAL A 237 37.88 -10.44 29.84
CA VAL A 237 38.60 -10.54 31.11
C VAL A 237 39.79 -9.58 31.08
N ASN A 238 40.11 -8.97 32.22
CA ASN A 238 41.23 -8.04 32.37
C ASN A 238 42.62 -8.70 32.32
N ARG A 239 42.86 -9.52 31.28
CA ARG A 239 44.04 -10.34 31.09
C ARG A 239 45.33 -9.52 31.09
N GLU A 240 45.38 -8.45 30.31
CA GLU A 240 46.61 -7.67 30.13
C GLU A 240 47.03 -6.98 31.44
N GLU A 241 46.08 -6.44 32.22
CA GLU A 241 46.34 -5.90 33.55
C GLU A 241 46.90 -6.98 34.50
N LEU A 242 46.29 -8.17 34.52
CA LEU A 242 46.75 -9.28 35.35
C LEU A 242 48.17 -9.74 34.96
N LEU A 243 48.56 -9.63 33.69
CA LEU A 243 49.90 -9.99 33.21
C LEU A 243 50.95 -8.90 33.48
N GLN A 244 50.56 -7.62 33.51
CA GLN A 244 51.48 -6.51 33.82
C GLN A 244 52.08 -6.62 35.23
N GLU A 245 51.30 -7.18 36.16
CA GLU A 245 51.71 -7.38 37.57
C GLU A 245 52.63 -8.60 37.76
N ILE A 246 52.88 -9.40 36.71
CA ILE A 246 53.68 -10.64 36.79
C ILE A 246 54.98 -10.50 35.99
N PRO A 247 56.13 -10.99 36.48
CA PRO A 247 57.37 -10.99 35.70
C PRO A 247 57.21 -11.74 34.37
N ALA A 248 57.79 -11.18 33.29
CA ALA A 248 57.66 -11.72 31.93
C ALA A 248 58.03 -13.21 31.79
N ALA A 249 58.91 -13.73 32.65
CA ALA A 249 59.29 -15.15 32.68
C ALA A 249 58.11 -16.09 33.03
N TYR A 250 57.10 -15.61 33.75
CA TYR A 250 55.94 -16.40 34.20
C TYR A 250 54.65 -16.12 33.40
N HIS A 251 54.67 -15.22 32.42
CA HIS A 251 53.48 -14.84 31.64
C HIS A 251 52.75 -16.04 31.03
N SER A 252 53.47 -16.99 30.42
CA SER A 252 52.83 -18.18 29.84
C SER A 252 52.12 -19.06 30.88
N GLN A 253 52.59 -19.07 32.13
CA GLN A 253 51.96 -19.81 33.23
C GLN A 253 50.74 -19.05 33.75
N ALA A 254 50.85 -17.73 33.94
CA ALA A 254 49.75 -16.86 34.32
C ALA A 254 48.58 -16.91 33.31
N GLU A 255 48.88 -16.90 32.01
CA GLU A 255 47.90 -17.06 30.95
C GLU A 255 47.11 -18.37 31.06
N LYS A 256 47.78 -19.50 31.32
CA LYS A 256 47.11 -20.80 31.51
C LYS A 256 46.20 -20.80 32.74
N LEU A 257 46.59 -20.12 33.81
CA LEU A 257 45.75 -19.97 35.00
C LEU A 257 44.50 -19.13 34.68
N ILE A 258 44.65 -18.01 33.97
CA ILE A 258 43.52 -17.16 33.55
C ILE A 258 42.56 -17.98 32.67
N ASP A 259 43.07 -18.68 31.66
CA ASP A 259 42.25 -19.48 30.74
C ASP A 259 41.52 -20.63 31.45
N HIS A 260 42.08 -21.16 32.54
CA HIS A 260 41.44 -22.19 33.35
C HIS A 260 40.36 -21.64 34.28
N TYR A 261 40.66 -20.57 35.04
CA TYR A 261 39.80 -20.09 36.12
C TYR A 261 38.74 -19.08 35.67
N ALA A 262 39.07 -18.20 34.72
CA ALA A 262 38.17 -17.12 34.30
C ALA A 262 36.81 -17.64 33.77
N PRO A 263 36.72 -18.68 32.91
CA PRO A 263 35.44 -19.20 32.43
C PRO A 263 34.58 -19.77 33.57
N GLN A 264 35.22 -20.43 34.55
CA GLN A 264 34.52 -21.04 35.68
C GLN A 264 33.99 -19.98 36.65
N LEU A 265 34.79 -18.95 36.92
CA LEU A 265 34.39 -17.80 37.74
C LEU A 265 33.25 -17.02 37.08
N TRP A 266 33.34 -16.77 35.77
CA TRP A 266 32.27 -16.13 35.01
C TRP A 266 30.96 -16.90 35.09
N ASN A 267 30.97 -18.20 34.78
CA ASN A 267 29.78 -19.04 34.83
C ASN A 267 29.15 -19.09 36.23
N SER A 268 29.98 -19.13 37.27
CA SER A 268 29.53 -19.13 38.65
C SER A 268 28.93 -17.77 39.05
N LEU A 269 29.54 -16.66 38.60
CA LEU A 269 29.04 -15.29 38.81
C LEU A 269 27.66 -15.08 38.19
N ILE A 270 27.51 -15.37 36.89
CA ILE A 270 26.24 -15.17 36.17
C ILE A 270 25.12 -16.05 36.74
N LYS A 271 25.43 -17.29 37.14
CA LYS A 271 24.46 -18.19 37.76
C LYS A 271 24.02 -17.66 39.12
N LEU A 272 24.94 -17.10 39.90
CA LEU A 272 24.66 -16.60 41.23
C LEU A 272 23.88 -15.27 41.21
N SER A 273 24.29 -14.30 40.40
CA SER A 273 23.80 -12.90 40.46
C SER A 273 23.50 -12.27 39.10
N GLY A 274 23.63 -13.02 38.00
CA GLY A 274 23.65 -12.45 36.66
C GLY A 274 24.90 -11.59 36.42
N PHE A 275 24.80 -10.64 35.49
CA PHE A 275 25.82 -9.61 35.28
C PHE A 275 25.14 -8.25 35.12
N PHE A 276 25.55 -7.27 35.93
CA PHE A 276 25.02 -5.92 35.87
C PHE A 276 26.06 -4.97 35.30
N ASP A 277 25.78 -4.45 34.11
CA ASP A 277 26.63 -3.43 33.49
C ASP A 277 26.23 -2.05 34.02
N THR A 278 27.14 -1.45 34.79
CA THR A 278 26.95 -0.12 35.38
C THR A 278 27.05 1.01 34.36
N THR A 279 27.71 0.81 33.22
CA THR A 279 27.89 1.82 32.17
C THR A 279 26.59 2.09 31.45
N TYR A 280 25.83 1.03 31.16
CA TYR A 280 24.56 1.11 30.44
C TYR A 280 23.34 0.81 31.33
N ASN A 281 23.53 0.67 32.64
CA ASN A 281 22.47 0.37 33.62
C ASN A 281 21.61 -0.84 33.19
N THR A 282 22.26 -1.88 32.67
CA THR A 282 21.59 -3.03 32.04
C THR A 282 21.92 -4.32 32.79
N GLN A 283 20.89 -5.08 33.15
CA GLN A 283 21.03 -6.41 33.73
C GLN A 283 21.02 -7.47 32.63
N PHE A 284 22.06 -8.30 32.61
CA PHE A 284 22.17 -9.47 31.75
C PHE A 284 21.97 -10.75 32.57
N PHE A 285 21.55 -11.81 31.87
CA PHE A 285 21.28 -13.13 32.44
C PHE A 285 20.22 -13.08 33.56
N PRO A 286 18.96 -12.73 33.22
CA PRO A 286 17.86 -12.81 34.17
C PRO A 286 17.60 -14.26 34.59
N ASN A 287 16.85 -14.44 35.67
CA ASN A 287 16.59 -15.74 36.32
C ASN A 287 17.84 -16.39 36.94
N ASN A 288 18.79 -15.56 37.41
CA ASN A 288 19.88 -16.05 38.26
C ASN A 288 19.35 -16.44 39.65
N LEU A 289 20.14 -17.21 40.40
CA LEU A 289 19.71 -17.77 41.69
C LEU A 289 19.24 -16.70 42.68
N ARG A 290 19.92 -15.55 42.78
CA ARG A 290 19.53 -14.46 43.69
C ARG A 290 18.25 -13.76 43.27
N GLU A 291 18.05 -13.55 41.97
CA GLU A 291 16.81 -12.97 41.43
C GLU A 291 15.62 -13.91 41.68
N LEU A 292 15.77 -15.20 41.36
CA LEU A 292 14.76 -16.22 41.63
C LEU A 292 14.42 -16.29 43.13
N TYR A 293 15.44 -16.29 44.00
CA TYR A 293 15.26 -16.29 45.45
C TYR A 293 14.50 -15.06 45.94
N THR A 294 14.85 -13.88 45.41
CA THR A 294 14.16 -12.63 45.74
C THR A 294 12.71 -12.66 45.29
N LYS A 295 12.45 -13.15 44.08
CA LYS A 295 11.10 -13.31 43.54
C LYS A 295 10.26 -14.25 44.41
N ALA A 296 10.76 -15.45 44.72
CA ALA A 296 10.05 -16.43 45.55
C ALA A 296 9.72 -15.86 46.95
N LYS A 297 10.63 -15.10 47.56
CA LYS A 297 10.36 -14.42 48.84
C LYS A 297 9.30 -13.33 48.73
N LEU A 298 9.30 -12.57 47.64
CA LEU A 298 8.26 -11.55 47.40
C LEU A 298 6.90 -12.21 47.19
N GLU A 299 6.83 -13.30 46.43
CA GLU A 299 5.60 -14.06 46.20
C GLU A 299 5.08 -14.72 47.50
N LEU A 300 5.95 -15.28 48.35
CA LEU A 300 5.57 -15.77 49.68
C LEU A 300 5.01 -14.65 50.56
N ARG A 301 5.67 -13.48 50.61
CA ARG A 301 5.20 -12.33 51.38
C ARG A 301 3.85 -11.82 50.87
N GLU A 302 3.67 -11.79 49.56
CA GLU A 302 2.40 -11.43 48.93
C GLU A 302 1.32 -12.45 49.29
N LYS A 303 1.61 -13.75 49.24
CA LYS A 303 0.69 -14.81 49.67
C LYS A 303 0.24 -14.60 51.11
N GLN A 304 1.18 -14.37 52.03
CA GLN A 304 0.88 -14.14 53.45
C GLN A 304 -0.02 -12.93 53.62
N SER A 305 0.30 -11.80 52.97
CA SER A 305 -0.51 -10.59 53.01
C SER A 305 -1.91 -10.79 52.42
N LEU A 306 -2.03 -11.48 51.28
CA LEU A 306 -3.32 -11.78 50.66
C LEU A 306 -4.14 -12.76 51.51
N SER A 307 -3.50 -13.74 52.15
CA SER A 307 -4.17 -14.73 53.00
C SER A 307 -4.66 -14.13 54.31
N GLU A 308 -3.94 -13.16 54.87
CA GLU A 308 -4.40 -12.34 56.01
C GLU A 308 -5.64 -11.53 55.63
N GLN A 309 -5.64 -10.91 54.44
CA GLN A 309 -6.79 -10.20 53.87
C GLN A 309 -7.93 -11.15 53.45
N ALA A 310 -7.64 -12.43 53.20
CA ALA A 310 -8.59 -13.45 52.73
C ALA A 310 -9.61 -13.89 53.79
N THR A 311 -9.57 -13.38 55.02
CA THR A 311 -10.75 -13.40 55.90
C THR A 311 -11.91 -12.56 55.33
N ILE A 312 -11.66 -11.72 54.30
CA ILE A 312 -12.63 -10.83 53.66
C ILE A 312 -12.85 -11.17 52.16
N HIS A 313 -11.89 -11.79 51.45
CA HIS A 313 -11.99 -12.14 50.01
C HIS A 313 -11.48 -13.55 49.69
N SER A 314 -12.32 -14.43 49.11
CA SER A 314 -11.95 -15.81 48.70
C SER A 314 -11.29 -15.84 47.30
N ILE A 315 -10.58 -16.93 46.97
CA ILE A 315 -10.07 -17.19 45.60
C ILE A 315 -11.20 -17.09 44.56
N GLU A 316 -12.39 -17.57 44.91
CA GLU A 316 -13.59 -17.50 44.06
C GLU A 316 -13.99 -16.06 43.74
N ASP A 317 -13.83 -15.10 44.67
CA ASP A 317 -14.08 -13.68 44.42
C ASP A 317 -13.08 -13.10 43.40
N TYR A 318 -11.80 -13.45 43.52
CA TYR A 318 -10.79 -13.05 42.52
C TYR A 318 -11.08 -13.65 41.14
N GLU A 319 -11.45 -14.92 41.06
CA GLU A 319 -11.84 -15.58 39.81
C GLU A 319 -13.10 -14.94 39.20
N PHE A 320 -14.09 -14.61 40.01
CA PHE A 320 -15.29 -13.90 39.58
C PHE A 320 -14.95 -12.50 39.04
N ARG A 321 -14.11 -11.74 39.75
CA ARG A 321 -13.64 -10.41 39.29
C ARG A 321 -12.87 -10.52 37.97
N LEU A 322 -12.01 -11.53 37.82
CA LEU A 322 -11.26 -11.78 36.59
C LEU A 322 -12.20 -12.07 35.42
N ALA A 323 -13.19 -12.95 35.61
CA ALA A 323 -14.17 -13.28 34.59
C ALA A 323 -14.99 -12.04 34.18
N LYS A 324 -15.46 -11.27 35.16
CA LYS A 324 -16.19 -10.02 34.94
C LYS A 324 -15.34 -8.99 34.19
N LEU A 325 -14.06 -8.86 34.51
CA LEU A 325 -13.15 -7.92 33.87
C LEU A 325 -12.86 -8.32 32.41
N LYS A 326 -12.66 -9.62 32.14
CA LYS A 326 -12.52 -10.15 30.77
C LYS A 326 -13.78 -9.90 29.94
N GLU A 327 -14.96 -10.10 30.51
CA GLU A 327 -16.23 -9.79 29.85
C GLU A 327 -16.39 -8.28 29.60
N GLN A 328 -16.05 -7.44 30.59
CA GLN A 328 -16.09 -5.98 30.43
C GLN A 328 -15.16 -5.51 29.31
N ARG A 329 -13.93 -6.03 29.24
CA ARG A 329 -12.99 -5.75 28.14
C ARG A 329 -13.62 -6.08 26.78
N LEU A 330 -14.26 -7.24 26.65
CA LEU A 330 -14.93 -7.65 25.40
C LEU A 330 -16.10 -6.74 25.02
N ARG A 331 -16.84 -6.22 26.00
CA ARG A 331 -18.01 -5.36 25.75
C ARG A 331 -17.65 -3.89 25.54
N GLN A 332 -16.61 -3.39 26.22
CA GLN A 332 -16.28 -1.96 26.24
C GLN A 332 -15.27 -1.56 25.16
N LEU A 333 -14.40 -2.47 24.73
CA LEU A 333 -13.52 -2.17 23.58
C LEU A 333 -14.36 -2.13 22.30
N PRO A 334 -14.25 -1.05 21.50
CA PRO A 334 -15.09 -0.87 20.34
C PRO A 334 -14.54 -1.63 19.14
N TYR A 335 -14.69 -2.97 19.11
CA TYR A 335 -14.13 -3.83 18.05
C TYR A 335 -14.58 -3.51 16.62
N GLY A 336 -15.67 -2.76 16.42
CA GLY A 336 -16.02 -2.24 15.09
C GLY A 336 -15.16 -1.06 14.62
N LEU A 337 -14.55 -0.32 15.56
CA LEU A 337 -13.67 0.82 15.31
C LEU A 337 -12.20 0.45 15.20
N ILE A 338 -11.80 -0.72 15.72
CA ILE A 338 -10.40 -1.16 15.77
C ILE A 338 -10.17 -2.41 14.94
N ASP A 339 -8.96 -2.58 14.44
CA ASP A 339 -8.50 -3.77 13.74
C ASP A 339 -8.01 -4.87 14.71
N GLU A 340 -7.48 -5.96 14.15
CA GLU A 340 -6.89 -7.08 14.89
C GLU A 340 -5.69 -6.70 15.76
N ASN A 341 -5.02 -5.59 15.44
CA ASN A 341 -3.89 -5.03 16.19
C ASN A 341 -4.34 -3.97 17.21
N LEU A 342 -5.64 -3.86 17.46
CA LEU A 342 -6.27 -2.87 18.34
C LEU A 342 -6.01 -1.41 17.89
N ARG A 343 -5.77 -1.19 16.60
CA ARG A 343 -5.60 0.13 15.99
C ARG A 343 -6.88 0.61 15.34
N ILE A 344 -7.17 1.90 15.44
CA ILE A 344 -8.33 2.51 14.78
C ILE A 344 -8.25 2.26 13.27
N ASN A 345 -9.28 1.62 12.73
CA ASN A 345 -9.44 1.44 11.29
C ASN A 345 -10.29 2.59 10.72
N THR A 346 -9.64 3.57 10.11
CA THR A 346 -10.30 4.77 9.57
C THR A 346 -11.17 4.49 8.34
N ALA A 347 -10.93 3.37 7.65
CA ALA A 347 -11.72 2.92 6.51
C ALA A 347 -12.98 2.13 6.95
N SER A 348 -13.12 1.81 8.24
CA SER A 348 -14.27 1.04 8.72
C SER A 348 -15.54 1.87 8.72
N ARG A 349 -16.67 1.23 8.41
CA ARG A 349 -18.00 1.86 8.47
C ARG A 349 -18.31 2.43 9.86
N SER A 350 -17.85 1.76 10.92
CA SER A 350 -18.02 2.25 12.28
C SER A 350 -17.25 3.55 12.51
N PHE A 351 -16.02 3.66 11.99
CA PHE A 351 -15.23 4.88 12.14
C PHE A 351 -15.81 6.02 11.32
N ILE A 352 -16.23 5.77 10.08
CA ILE A 352 -16.88 6.76 9.22
C ILE A 352 -18.12 7.34 9.93
N ASN A 353 -19.02 6.48 10.42
CA ASN A 353 -20.20 6.92 11.17
C ASN A 353 -19.84 7.71 12.45
N TYR A 354 -18.78 7.32 13.15
CA TYR A 354 -18.29 8.04 14.33
C TYR A 354 -17.77 9.43 13.95
N PHE A 355 -16.95 9.50 12.90
CA PHE A 355 -16.32 10.71 12.40
C PHE A 355 -17.35 11.71 11.90
N GLU A 356 -18.32 11.29 11.10
CA GLU A 356 -19.41 12.16 10.62
C GLU A 356 -20.25 12.74 11.77
N ARG A 357 -20.59 11.92 12.77
CA ARG A 357 -21.30 12.38 13.96
C ARG A 357 -20.46 13.36 14.77
N PHE A 358 -19.19 13.05 14.96
CA PHE A 358 -18.26 13.92 15.67
C PHE A 358 -18.12 15.26 14.95
N ALA A 359 -17.99 15.24 13.63
CA ALA A 359 -17.90 16.44 12.81
C ALA A 359 -19.14 17.32 12.92
N LYS A 360 -20.33 16.71 12.80
CA LYS A 360 -21.61 17.40 12.94
C LYS A 360 -21.79 18.02 14.32
N GLN A 361 -21.36 17.33 15.39
CA GLN A 361 -21.48 17.81 16.76
C GLN A 361 -20.53 18.95 17.10
N ASN A 362 -19.37 18.99 16.46
CA ASN A 362 -18.32 19.99 16.71
C ASN A 362 -18.25 21.06 15.62
N GLU A 363 -19.27 21.14 14.76
CA GLU A 363 -19.36 22.11 13.65
C GLU A 363 -18.12 22.12 12.73
N TYR A 364 -17.46 20.96 12.59
CA TYR A 364 -16.34 20.83 11.66
C TYR A 364 -16.87 20.82 10.23
N SER A 365 -16.48 21.82 9.44
CA SER A 365 -16.66 21.78 8.00
C SER A 365 -15.76 20.69 7.40
N ILE A 366 -16.40 19.61 6.95
CA ILE A 366 -15.80 18.54 6.17
C ILE A 366 -16.54 18.56 4.84
N TYR A 367 -15.92 19.23 3.87
CA TYR A 367 -16.43 19.20 2.52
C TYR A 367 -16.16 17.80 1.96
N GLU A 368 -17.21 17.17 1.41
CA GLU A 368 -17.07 15.88 0.75
C GLU A 368 -16.17 16.04 -0.48
N PRO A 369 -15.02 15.35 -0.55
CA PRO A 369 -14.01 15.63 -1.57
C PRO A 369 -14.54 15.53 -3.01
N THR A 370 -15.47 14.63 -3.28
CA THR A 370 -15.97 14.33 -4.63
C THR A 370 -17.16 15.18 -5.05
N ILE A 371 -17.72 16.02 -4.17
CA ILE A 371 -19.04 16.63 -4.43
C ILE A 371 -19.07 17.53 -5.66
N HIS A 372 -18.05 18.34 -5.89
CA HIS A 372 -17.98 19.22 -7.05
C HIS A 372 -17.77 18.42 -8.35
N PHE A 373 -16.86 17.44 -8.33
CA PHE A 373 -16.66 16.55 -9.49
C PHE A 373 -17.94 15.78 -9.84
N LYS A 374 -18.64 15.25 -8.82
CA LYS A 374 -19.94 14.58 -8.99
C LYS A 374 -20.97 15.50 -9.63
N GLN A 375 -21.09 16.75 -9.15
CA GLN A 375 -22.00 17.74 -9.72
C GLN A 375 -21.72 18.03 -11.20
N LEU A 376 -20.44 18.04 -11.62
CA LEU A 376 -20.08 18.25 -13.02
C LEU A 376 -20.37 17.05 -13.92
N ILE A 377 -20.20 15.83 -13.42
CA ILE A 377 -20.57 14.61 -14.16
C ILE A 377 -22.09 14.52 -14.32
N ASP A 378 -22.85 14.98 -13.33
CA ASP A 378 -24.31 15.05 -13.38
C ASP A 378 -24.83 16.29 -14.17
N ASP A 379 -23.95 17.23 -14.54
CA ASP A 379 -24.31 18.43 -15.31
C ASP A 379 -24.32 18.13 -16.82
N GLU A 380 -25.53 17.95 -17.36
CA GLU A 380 -25.76 17.72 -18.80
C GLU A 380 -25.09 18.76 -19.70
N VAL A 381 -24.97 20.02 -19.27
CA VAL A 381 -24.35 21.09 -20.07
C VAL A 381 -22.83 20.91 -20.11
N ALA A 382 -22.22 20.64 -18.96
CA ALA A 382 -20.78 20.41 -18.87
C ALA A 382 -20.37 19.16 -19.67
N VAL A 383 -21.09 18.05 -19.47
CA VAL A 383 -20.86 16.79 -20.20
C VAL A 383 -21.03 17.01 -21.70
N LYS A 384 -22.13 17.64 -22.13
CA LYS A 384 -22.38 17.94 -23.56
C LYS A 384 -21.28 18.77 -24.19
N ASN A 385 -20.82 19.83 -23.52
CA ASN A 385 -19.75 20.67 -24.06
C ASN A 385 -18.47 19.86 -24.30
N PHE A 386 -18.10 18.99 -23.35
CA PHE A 386 -16.95 18.11 -23.47
C PHE A 386 -17.13 17.05 -24.57
N THR A 387 -18.24 16.31 -24.57
CA THR A 387 -18.49 15.24 -25.55
C THR A 387 -18.65 15.76 -26.97
N GLN A 388 -19.25 16.94 -27.15
CA GLN A 388 -19.36 17.58 -28.45
C GLN A 388 -18.00 18.06 -28.98
N ALA A 389 -17.15 18.61 -28.11
CA ALA A 389 -15.79 19.00 -28.47
C ALA A 389 -14.95 17.78 -28.87
N TYR A 390 -15.06 16.69 -28.09
CA TYR A 390 -14.43 15.41 -28.41
C TYR A 390 -14.91 14.85 -29.75
N ALA A 391 -16.23 14.83 -30.00
CA ALA A 391 -16.79 14.33 -31.26
C ALA A 391 -16.22 15.08 -32.49
N LYS A 392 -16.09 16.42 -32.40
CA LYS A 392 -15.46 17.24 -33.45
C LYS A 392 -14.00 16.88 -33.65
N GLN A 393 -13.23 16.75 -32.57
CA GLN A 393 -11.81 16.41 -32.63
C GLN A 393 -11.59 14.99 -33.17
N ALA A 394 -12.40 14.01 -32.74
CA ALA A 394 -12.33 12.63 -33.22
C ALA A 394 -12.55 12.54 -34.73
N LEU A 395 -13.58 13.21 -35.27
CA LEU A 395 -13.80 13.27 -36.71
C LEU A 395 -12.67 14.01 -37.44
N SER A 396 -12.14 15.10 -36.86
CA SER A 396 -11.00 15.84 -37.42
C SER A 396 -9.73 15.00 -37.47
N ASN A 397 -9.46 14.21 -36.44
CA ASN A 397 -8.25 13.39 -36.30
C ASN A 397 -8.38 12.01 -36.96
N TYR A 398 -9.59 11.62 -37.38
CA TYR A 398 -9.82 10.32 -38.01
C TYR A 398 -8.88 10.10 -39.21
N PRO A 399 -8.32 8.89 -39.42
CA PRO A 399 -7.22 8.68 -40.35
C PRO A 399 -7.53 9.17 -41.77
N MET A 400 -6.62 9.95 -42.36
CA MET A 400 -6.82 10.50 -43.73
C MET A 400 -6.95 9.39 -44.79
N SER A 401 -6.33 8.23 -44.56
CA SER A 401 -6.47 7.04 -45.41
C SER A 401 -7.86 6.40 -45.37
N LEU A 402 -8.68 6.74 -44.37
CA LEU A 402 -10.06 6.28 -44.19
C LEU A 402 -11.07 7.39 -44.45
N LYS A 403 -10.62 8.56 -44.92
CA LYS A 403 -11.47 9.70 -45.27
C LYS A 403 -11.61 9.80 -46.78
N PHE A 404 -12.81 10.15 -47.24
CA PHE A 404 -13.07 10.49 -48.63
C PHE A 404 -13.95 11.73 -48.76
N ARG A 405 -13.95 12.33 -49.94
CA ARG A 405 -14.79 13.49 -50.25
C ARG A 405 -15.99 13.06 -51.08
N VAL A 406 -17.11 13.72 -50.82
CA VAL A 406 -18.34 13.60 -51.60
C VAL A 406 -18.56 14.94 -52.31
N SER A 407 -18.56 14.90 -53.64
CA SER A 407 -18.85 16.08 -54.47
C SER A 407 -20.32 16.48 -54.34
N GLY A 408 -20.63 17.73 -54.69
CA GLY A 408 -22.01 18.21 -54.67
C GLY A 408 -22.98 17.53 -55.65
N ARG A 409 -22.47 16.70 -56.56
CA ARG A 409 -23.26 15.83 -57.46
C ARG A 409 -23.35 14.38 -56.96
N GLY A 410 -22.90 14.13 -55.73
CA GLY A 410 -22.91 12.83 -55.09
C GLY A 410 -21.77 11.90 -55.51
N TYR A 411 -20.82 12.31 -56.34
CA TYR A 411 -19.66 11.47 -56.68
C TYR A 411 -18.67 11.40 -55.53
N TYR A 412 -18.14 10.21 -55.28
CA TYR A 412 -17.12 9.96 -54.27
C TYR A 412 -16.21 8.80 -54.70
N ASN A 413 -15.05 8.69 -54.06
CA ASN A 413 -14.14 7.57 -54.27
C ASN A 413 -13.60 7.11 -52.92
N ILE A 414 -13.67 5.81 -52.67
CA ILE A 414 -13.21 5.22 -51.42
C ILE A 414 -11.74 4.85 -51.60
N PRO A 415 -10.85 5.17 -50.66
CA PRO A 415 -9.46 4.70 -50.69
C PRO A 415 -9.42 3.17 -50.81
N GLU A 416 -8.51 2.62 -51.63
CA GLU A 416 -8.39 1.16 -51.80
C GLU A 416 -8.06 0.49 -50.46
N GLN A 417 -9.04 -0.22 -49.89
CA GLN A 417 -8.88 -0.95 -48.63
C GLN A 417 -9.63 -2.28 -48.63
N ASP A 418 -8.90 -3.37 -48.41
CA ASP A 418 -9.39 -4.76 -48.48
C ASP A 418 -10.30 -5.20 -47.32
N LYS A 419 -10.63 -4.30 -46.37
CA LYS A 419 -11.32 -4.64 -45.09
C LYS A 419 -12.39 -3.64 -44.64
N ALA A 420 -12.94 -2.81 -45.53
CA ALA A 420 -14.03 -1.90 -45.18
C ALA A 420 -15.31 -2.69 -44.80
N GLN A 421 -15.81 -2.44 -43.59
CA GLN A 421 -17.03 -3.04 -43.04
C GLN A 421 -18.26 -2.14 -43.22
N GLY A 422 -18.07 -0.87 -43.54
CA GLY A 422 -19.14 0.08 -43.77
C GLY A 422 -18.63 1.48 -44.13
N LEU A 423 -19.56 2.39 -44.42
CA LEU A 423 -19.28 3.78 -44.76
C LEU A 423 -20.21 4.71 -43.98
N VAL A 424 -19.67 5.84 -43.54
CA VAL A 424 -20.43 6.96 -42.99
C VAL A 424 -20.29 8.16 -43.91
N PHE A 425 -21.39 8.77 -44.32
CA PHE A 425 -21.41 10.01 -45.08
C PHE A 425 -21.88 11.14 -44.16
N ASP A 426 -21.09 12.20 -44.04
CA ASP A 426 -21.39 13.38 -43.23
C ASP A 426 -21.74 14.57 -44.13
N PHE A 427 -23.00 15.00 -44.04
CA PHE A 427 -23.54 16.12 -44.80
C PHE A 427 -23.60 17.35 -43.90
N THR A 428 -22.43 17.94 -43.66
CA THR A 428 -22.21 19.09 -42.78
C THR A 428 -23.15 20.28 -42.97
N HIS A 429 -23.69 20.47 -44.19
CA HIS A 429 -24.54 21.62 -44.53
C HIS A 429 -26.03 21.39 -44.26
N SER A 430 -26.44 20.13 -44.07
CA SER A 430 -27.84 19.76 -43.88
C SER A 430 -28.14 19.19 -42.50
N HIS A 431 -27.13 19.08 -41.61
CA HIS A 431 -27.25 18.39 -40.33
C HIS A 431 -27.83 16.97 -40.52
N ARG A 432 -27.20 16.20 -41.40
CA ARG A 432 -27.60 14.83 -41.73
C ARG A 432 -26.38 13.94 -41.86
N HIS A 433 -26.56 12.66 -41.60
CA HIS A 433 -25.56 11.65 -41.90
C HIS A 433 -26.22 10.38 -42.43
N LEU A 434 -25.46 9.60 -43.19
CA LEU A 434 -25.90 8.33 -43.74
C LEU A 434 -24.90 7.23 -43.40
N LEU A 435 -25.42 6.08 -42.96
CA LEU A 435 -24.65 4.88 -42.66
C LEU A 435 -24.96 3.82 -43.70
N LEU A 436 -23.93 3.14 -44.17
CA LEU A 436 -24.03 1.99 -45.06
C LEU A 436 -23.24 0.84 -44.45
N ASP A 437 -23.93 -0.21 -44.01
CA ASP A 437 -23.32 -1.35 -43.33
C ASP A 437 -23.09 -2.54 -44.30
N GLY A 438 -21.92 -3.20 -44.20
CA GLY A 438 -21.59 -4.43 -44.91
C GLY A 438 -20.21 -4.45 -45.58
N ASN A 439 -19.69 -5.66 -45.82
CA ASN A 439 -18.40 -5.90 -46.48
C ASN A 439 -18.41 -5.33 -47.91
N GLN A 440 -17.60 -4.28 -48.16
CA GLN A 440 -17.62 -3.49 -49.41
C GLN A 440 -16.81 -4.13 -50.56
N ARG A 441 -16.74 -5.47 -50.66
CA ARG A 441 -16.00 -6.12 -51.76
C ARG A 441 -16.77 -6.00 -53.07
N GLY A 442 -16.18 -5.28 -54.04
CA GLY A 442 -16.63 -5.27 -55.43
C GLY A 442 -17.70 -4.23 -55.78
N LEU A 443 -17.60 -3.00 -55.28
CA LEU A 443 -18.53 -1.90 -55.62
C LEU A 443 -18.66 -1.70 -57.14
N PRO A 444 -19.90 -1.69 -57.68
CA PRO A 444 -20.34 -0.44 -58.30
C PRO A 444 -21.84 -0.11 -58.13
N ARG A 445 -22.11 1.20 -58.31
CA ARG A 445 -23.35 1.92 -58.67
C ARG A 445 -24.16 2.54 -57.52
N ILE A 446 -24.44 3.82 -57.77
CA ILE A 446 -25.42 4.74 -57.16
C ILE A 446 -26.07 4.20 -55.88
N ILE A 447 -25.59 4.68 -54.72
CA ILE A 447 -26.27 4.53 -53.42
C ILE A 447 -27.57 5.36 -53.45
N ASN A 448 -28.71 4.73 -53.18
CA ASN A 448 -30.04 5.35 -53.16
C ASN A 448 -30.91 4.78 -52.02
N CYS A 449 -32.16 5.23 -51.89
CA CYS A 449 -33.08 4.77 -50.84
C CYS A 449 -33.44 3.26 -50.89
N GLU A 450 -33.21 2.58 -52.00
CA GLU A 450 -33.48 1.15 -52.17
C GLU A 450 -32.27 0.26 -51.87
N THR A 451 -31.11 0.88 -51.64
CA THR A 451 -29.88 0.15 -51.34
C THR A 451 -30.01 -0.49 -49.95
N PRO A 452 -29.77 -1.81 -49.82
CA PRO A 452 -29.92 -2.50 -48.54
C PRO A 452 -28.90 -2.00 -47.52
N ASN A 453 -29.25 -2.11 -46.24
CA ASN A 453 -28.42 -1.72 -45.09
C ASN A 453 -28.02 -0.23 -45.07
N ILE A 454 -28.86 0.63 -45.64
CA ILE A 454 -28.73 2.07 -45.49
C ILE A 454 -29.56 2.56 -44.32
N HIS A 455 -28.93 3.37 -43.47
CA HIS A 455 -29.58 4.14 -42.44
C HIS A 455 -29.31 5.63 -42.70
N ASN A 456 -30.33 6.34 -43.18
CA ASN A 456 -30.29 7.79 -43.32
C ASN A 456 -30.88 8.43 -42.07
N VAL A 457 -30.14 9.35 -41.45
CA VAL A 457 -30.56 10.06 -40.24
C VAL A 457 -30.70 11.54 -40.56
N ASP A 458 -31.95 12.00 -40.57
CA ASP A 458 -32.30 13.38 -40.89
C ASP A 458 -32.36 14.25 -39.62
N GLY A 459 -31.79 15.46 -39.70
CA GLY A 459 -31.86 16.47 -38.63
C GLY A 459 -30.86 16.26 -37.49
N VAL A 460 -29.94 15.30 -37.63
CA VAL A 460 -28.84 15.03 -36.68
C VAL A 460 -27.54 14.93 -37.48
N SER A 461 -26.61 15.84 -37.23
CA SER A 461 -25.24 15.78 -37.77
C SER A 461 -24.47 14.60 -37.18
N LEU A 462 -23.40 14.15 -37.85
CA LEU A 462 -22.58 13.06 -37.33
C LEU A 462 -21.94 13.42 -35.98
N VAL A 463 -21.58 14.69 -35.78
CA VAL A 463 -21.07 15.21 -34.49
C VAL A 463 -22.12 15.03 -33.39
N GLU A 464 -23.38 15.41 -33.64
CA GLU A 464 -24.47 15.28 -32.66
C GLU A 464 -24.79 13.81 -32.36
N GLU A 465 -24.68 12.92 -33.34
CA GLU A 465 -24.86 11.49 -33.13
C GLU A 465 -23.79 10.90 -32.20
N ILE A 466 -22.52 11.22 -32.45
CA ILE A 466 -21.40 10.78 -31.61
C ILE A 466 -21.53 11.38 -30.21
N ASP A 467 -21.76 12.68 -30.13
CA ASP A 467 -21.99 13.42 -28.88
C ASP A 467 -23.08 12.75 -28.03
N ARG A 468 -24.25 12.47 -28.61
CA ARG A 468 -25.35 11.79 -27.92
C ARG A 468 -24.96 10.40 -27.40
N ARG A 469 -24.20 9.64 -28.18
CA ARG A 469 -23.71 8.31 -27.78
C ARG A 469 -22.74 8.39 -26.61
N LEU A 470 -21.82 9.36 -26.63
CA LEU A 470 -20.86 9.59 -25.56
C LEU A 470 -21.54 10.08 -24.27
N GLN A 471 -22.49 11.02 -24.38
CA GLN A 471 -23.29 11.48 -23.24
C GLN A 471 -24.07 10.34 -22.58
N ALA A 472 -24.77 9.54 -23.40
CA ALA A 472 -25.53 8.41 -22.89
C ALA A 472 -24.66 7.39 -22.15
N TYR A 473 -23.38 7.28 -22.51
CA TYR A 473 -22.42 6.39 -21.85
C TYR A 473 -21.83 6.98 -20.56
N ILE A 474 -21.57 8.29 -20.50
CA ILE A 474 -21.11 8.95 -19.27
C ILE A 474 -22.23 8.97 -18.21
N LEU A 475 -23.48 9.18 -18.64
CA LEU A 475 -24.64 9.37 -17.76
C LEU A 475 -25.38 8.07 -17.40
N SER A 476 -25.05 6.94 -18.05
CA SER A 476 -25.53 5.61 -17.66
C SER A 476 -24.81 5.13 -16.42
#